data_AF-X1GU73-F1
#
_entry.id   AF-X1GU73-F1
#
_cell.length_a   1.000
_cell.length_b   1.000
_cell.length_c   1.000
_cell.angle_alpha   90.00
_cell.angle_beta   90.00
_cell.angle_gamma   90.00
#
_symmetry.space_group_name_H-M   'P 1'
#
loop_
_entity.id
_entity.type
_entity.pdbx_description
1 polymer ?
#
loop_
_entity_poly.entity_id
_entity_poly.type
_entity_poly.pdbx_seq_one_letter_code
_entity_poly.pdbx_strand_id
1 'polypeptide(L)' 'EFFTEIEFDFNIFRNIKESNPKKPIITILIQAEHEGAKRVVKTASELRIPVFENEVERAVRGFRLLYDWYSKRKRK' A
#
# COMPACT_ATOMS: atom_id res chain seq x y z
N GLU A 1 -14.03 -12.48 -21.74
CA GLU A 1 -12.77 -12.49 -20.98
C GLU A 1 -12.19 -11.08 -21.03
N PHE A 2 -12.34 -10.31 -19.96
CA PHE A 2 -11.99 -8.87 -19.93
C PHE A 2 -11.14 -8.54 -18.70
N PHE A 3 -10.20 -9.44 -18.38
CA PHE A 3 -9.11 -9.18 -17.46
C PHE A 3 -7.84 -9.47 -18.22
N THR A 4 -7.48 -8.56 -19.13
CA THR A 4 -6.09 -8.42 -19.56
C THR A 4 -5.28 -8.29 -18.27
N GLU A 5 -4.30 -9.18 -18.07
CA GLU A 5 -3.34 -9.06 -16.97
C GLU A 5 -2.81 -7.63 -16.97
N ILE A 6 -3.29 -6.82 -16.02
CA ILE A 6 -2.65 -5.55 -15.73
C ILE A 6 -1.33 -5.97 -15.07
N GLU A 7 -0.25 -6.02 -15.85
CA GLU A 7 1.09 -6.09 -15.29
C GLU A 7 1.25 -4.86 -14.38
N PHE A 8 1.12 -5.09 -13.08
CA PHE A 8 1.33 -4.06 -12.09
C PHE A 8 2.78 -3.60 -12.16
N ASP A 9 3.02 -2.33 -12.53
CA ASP A 9 4.33 -1.73 -12.37
C ASP A 9 4.66 -1.60 -10.89
N PHE A 10 5.42 -2.57 -10.37
CA PHE A 10 5.84 -2.60 -8.96
C PHE A 10 6.72 -1.40 -8.58
N ASN A 11 7.28 -0.66 -9.54
CA ASN A 11 8.03 0.57 -9.27
C ASN A 11 7.12 1.71 -8.79
N ILE A 12 5.80 1.62 -8.98
CA ILE A 12 4.86 2.64 -8.52
C ILE A 12 4.99 2.90 -7.01
N PHE A 13 5.23 1.85 -6.21
CA PHE A 13 5.41 1.99 -4.76
C PHE A 13 6.66 2.81 -4.42
N ARG A 14 7.75 2.60 -5.17
CA ARG A 14 9.01 3.33 -4.96
C ARG A 14 8.82 4.80 -5.32
N ASN A 15 8.25 5.10 -6.49
CA ASN A 15 8.01 6.46 -6.95
C ASN A 15 7.08 7.23 -6.00
N ILE A 16 6.01 6.60 -5.50
CA ILE A 16 5.09 7.20 -4.53
C ILE A 16 5.81 7.49 -3.21
N LYS A 17 6.63 6.54 -2.73
CA LYS A 17 7.37 6.69 -1.47
C LYS A 17 8.42 7.80 -1.55
N GLU A 18 9.16 7.88 -2.64
CA GLU A 18 10.16 8.93 -2.89
C GLU A 18 9.50 10.31 -3.00
N SER A 19 8.36 10.40 -3.68
CA SER A 19 7.59 11.65 -3.82
C SER A 19 6.90 12.06 -2.50
N ASN A 20 6.66 11.12 -1.60
CA ASN A 20 5.90 11.34 -0.36
C ASN A 20 6.56 10.68 0.86
N PRO A 21 7.82 11.01 1.20
CA PRO A 21 8.64 10.21 2.12
C PRO A 21 8.08 10.16 3.55
N LYS A 22 7.39 11.23 3.96
CA LYS A 22 6.81 11.37 5.31
C LYS A 22 5.31 11.06 5.37
N LYS A 23 4.63 10.90 4.24
CA LYS A 23 3.18 10.64 4.26
C LYS A 23 2.93 9.16 4.58
N PRO A 24 1.83 8.86 5.30
CA PRO A 24 1.40 7.49 5.49
C PRO A 24 0.94 6.89 4.15
N ILE A 25 1.38 5.67 3.87
CA ILE A 25 1.02 4.91 2.67
C ILE A 25 0.63 3.51 3.14
N ILE A 26 -0.43 2.95 2.57
CA ILE A 26 -0.86 1.56 2.75
C ILE A 26 -1.20 0.96 1.38
N THR A 27 -1.22 -0.36 1.31
CA THR A 27 -1.64 -1.11 0.12
C THR A 27 -2.78 -2.06 0.48
N ILE A 28 -3.80 -2.12 -0.36
CA ILE A 28 -4.91 -3.08 -0.23
C ILE A 28 -4.94 -3.93 -1.49
N LEU A 29 -4.84 -5.24 -1.32
CA LEU A 29 -5.02 -6.23 -2.38
C LEU A 29 -6.44 -6.76 -2.29
N ILE A 30 -7.24 -6.55 -3.33
CA ILE A 30 -8.64 -7.03 -3.40
C ILE A 30 -8.70 -8.05 -4.52
N GLN A 31 -9.03 -9.30 -4.18
CA GLN A 31 -9.13 -10.42 -5.12
C GLN A 31 -7.89 -10.53 -6.03
N ALA A 32 -6.72 -10.25 -5.48
CA ALA A 32 -5.46 -10.32 -6.22
C ALA A 32 -5.10 -11.79 -6.49
N GLU A 33 -4.60 -12.06 -7.69
CA GLU A 33 -4.05 -13.35 -8.07
C GLU A 33 -2.79 -13.65 -7.22
N HIS A 34 -2.60 -14.92 -6.84
CA HIS A 34 -1.66 -15.32 -5.79
C HIS A 34 -0.21 -14.89 -6.10
N GLU A 35 0.24 -15.08 -7.34
CA GLU A 35 1.60 -14.72 -7.73
C GLU A 35 1.78 -13.20 -7.83
N GLY A 36 0.78 -12.48 -8.36
CA GLY A 36 0.71 -11.02 -8.30
C GLY A 36 0.80 -10.48 -6.87
N ALA A 37 -0.01 -11.05 -5.96
CA ALA A 37 -0.07 -10.64 -4.56
C ALA A 37 1.28 -10.82 -3.85
N LYS A 38 1.94 -11.97 -4.00
CA LYS A 38 3.28 -12.23 -3.44
C LYS A 38 4.30 -11.17 -3.87
N ARG A 39 4.31 -10.80 -5.15
CA ARG A 39 5.21 -9.77 -5.68
C ARG A 39 4.93 -8.41 -5.03
N VAL A 40 3.65 -8.01 -4.90
CA VAL A 40 3.28 -6.75 -4.23
C VAL A 40 3.72 -6.77 -2.77
N VAL A 41 3.42 -7.86 -2.04
CA VAL A 41 3.77 -8.01 -0.62
C VAL A 41 5.29 -7.89 -0.42
N LYS A 42 6.09 -8.53 -1.27
CA LYS A 42 7.56 -8.44 -1.21
C LYS A 42 8.04 -7.00 -1.37
N THR A 43 7.67 -6.33 -2.46
CA THR A 43 8.11 -4.95 -2.75
C THR A 43 7.61 -3.96 -1.69
N ALA A 44 6.36 -4.07 -1.25
CA ALA A 44 5.81 -3.21 -0.21
C ALA A 44 6.52 -3.43 1.14
N SER A 45 6.87 -4.67 1.48
CA SER A 45 7.62 -5.00 2.70
C SER A 45 9.03 -4.39 2.69
N GLU A 46 9.74 -4.47 1.57
CA GLU A 46 11.06 -3.82 1.38
C GLU A 46 10.97 -2.30 1.59
N LEU A 47 9.86 -1.68 1.16
CA LEU A 47 9.58 -0.26 1.32
C LEU A 47 8.91 0.10 2.66
N ARG A 48 8.69 -0.89 3.54
CA ARG A 48 7.98 -0.76 4.83
C ARG A 48 6.59 -0.14 4.69
N ILE A 49 5.87 -0.53 3.66
CA ILE A 49 4.47 -0.16 3.39
C ILE A 49 3.58 -1.31 3.88
N PRO A 50 2.63 -1.07 4.81
CA PRO A 50 1.68 -2.10 5.24
C PRO A 50 0.79 -2.57 4.10
N VAL A 51 0.59 -3.88 4.00
CA VAL A 51 -0.28 -4.52 3.01
C VAL A 51 -1.42 -5.24 3.71
N PHE A 52 -2.62 -5.12 3.15
CA PHE A 52 -3.84 -5.79 3.62
C PHE A 52 -4.43 -6.57 2.46
N GLU A 53 -4.73 -7.85 2.66
CA GLU A 53 -5.28 -8.72 1.62
C GLU A 53 -6.73 -9.06 1.95
N ASN A 54 -7.67 -8.61 1.09
CA ASN A 54 -9.12 -8.78 1.26
C ASN A 54 -9.68 -8.25 2.59
N GLU A 55 -8.96 -7.33 3.25
CA GLU A 55 -9.26 -6.80 4.59
C GLU A 55 -9.48 -5.29 4.56
N VAL A 56 -10.45 -4.85 3.75
CA VAL A 56 -10.68 -3.42 3.47
C VAL A 56 -10.92 -2.61 4.75
N GLU A 57 -11.75 -3.11 5.67
CA GLU A 57 -12.05 -2.39 6.91
C GLU A 57 -10.80 -2.19 7.78
N ARG A 58 -9.98 -3.24 7.90
CA ARG A 58 -8.74 -3.18 8.68
C ARG A 58 -7.76 -2.19 8.05
N ALA A 59 -7.66 -2.20 6.73
CA ALA A 59 -6.81 -1.27 6.00
C ALA A 59 -7.21 0.19 6.24
N VAL A 60 -8.50 0.50 6.14
CA VAL A 60 -9.03 1.85 6.39
C VAL A 60 -8.77 2.28 7.83
N ARG A 61 -9.04 1.41 8.82
CA ARG A 61 -8.73 1.68 10.23
C ARG A 61 -7.23 1.90 10.46
N GLY A 62 -6.37 1.07 9.88
CA GLY A 62 -4.92 1.20 9.96
C GLY A 62 -4.42 2.51 9.34
N PHE A 63 -4.94 2.87 8.17
CA PHE A 63 -4.61 4.15 7.54
C PHE A 63 -5.01 5.34 8.40
N ARG A 64 -6.20 5.30 9.02
CA ARG A 64 -6.64 6.36 9.93
C ARG A 64 -5.66 6.57 11.08
N LEU A 65 -5.18 5.49 11.70
CA LEU A 65 -4.19 5.56 12.78
C LEU A 65 -2.87 6.18 12.32
N LEU A 66 -2.36 5.76 11.14
CA LEU A 66 -1.14 6.30 10.55
C LEU A 66 -1.28 7.79 10.21
N TYR A 67 -2.45 8.18 9.69
CA TYR A 67 -2.77 9.57 9.40
C TYR A 67 -2.87 10.43 10.65
N ASP A 68 -3.53 9.95 11.70
CA ASP A 68 -3.65 10.67 12.97
C ASP A 68 -2.27 10.87 13.62
N TRP A 69 -1.39 9.87 13.54
CA TRP A 69 0.01 10.02 13.95
C TRP A 69 0.77 11.06 13.12
N TYR A 70 0.62 11.02 11.79
CA TYR A 70 1.29 11.95 10.87
C TYR A 70 0.82 13.39 11.09
N SER A 71 -0.49 13.60 11.20
CA SER A 71 -1.10 14.93 11.38
C SER A 71 -0.69 15.59 12.69
N LYS A 72 -0.57 14.82 13.78
CA LYS A 72 -0.04 15.31 15.07
C LYS A 72 1.41 15.77 14.97
N ARG A 73 2.24 15.12 14.15
CA ARG A 73 3.64 15.55 13.91
C ARG A 73 3.75 16.81 13.05
N LYS A 74 2.81 17.06 12.14
CA LYS A 74 2.79 18.27 11.29
C LYS A 74 2.32 19.53 12.04
N ARG A 75 1.64 19.37 13.18
CA ARG A 75 1.17 20.47 14.04
C ARG A 75 2.23 20.98 15.02
N LYS A 76 3.38 20.31 15.13
CA LYS A 76 4.58 20.80 15.82
C LYS A 76 5.54 21.38 14.79
#